data_AF-A0A653DBF5-F1
#
_entry.id   AF-A0A653DBF5-F1
#
_cell.length_a   1.000
_cell.length_b   1.000
_cell.length_c   1.000
_cell.angle_alpha   90.00
_cell.angle_beta   90.00
_cell.angle_gamma   90.00
#
_symmetry.space_group_name_H-M   'P 1'
#
loop_
_entity.id
_entity.type
_entity.pdbx_description
1 polymer ?
#
loop_
_entity_poly.entity_id
_entity_poly.type
_entity_poly.pdbx_seq_one_letter_code
_entity_poly.pdbx_strand_id
1 'polypeptide(L)'
;MKSIMIFGLCLVVVSGMPYEVAEDQEGQQYYMVPLSRARRSPQSQTSVGANERGIGLSHSGNILNNNGHRLDGSAYANKNYHSPGIKPDQFGGQLNYNHDPSRTSAYLGADHARGYGTDVRAGVQHDIYRTKNFNLGVGAGGQQHYGGPFGNSRPQFGGFIRGSGSF
;
A
#
# COMPACT_ATOMS: atom_id res chain seq x y z
N MET A 1 12.77 6.40 -37.78
CA MET A 1 13.55 7.30 -36.89
C MET A 1 12.84 7.60 -35.57
N LYS A 2 11.52 7.79 -35.53
CA LYS A 2 10.74 8.03 -34.27
C LYS A 2 10.74 6.83 -33.29
N SER A 3 10.81 5.60 -33.80
CA SER A 3 10.83 4.36 -33.00
C SER A 3 12.14 4.12 -32.24
N ILE A 4 13.28 4.64 -32.73
CA ILE A 4 14.59 4.49 -32.08
C ILE A 4 14.67 5.39 -30.83
N MET A 5 14.05 6.57 -30.88
CA MET A 5 13.97 7.49 -29.74
C MET A 5 13.17 6.91 -28.57
N ILE A 6 12.09 6.16 -28.86
CA ILE A 6 11.26 5.51 -27.83
C ILE A 6 12.02 4.36 -27.16
N PHE A 7 12.79 3.59 -27.92
CA PHE A 7 13.61 2.50 -27.37
C PHE A 7 14.75 3.02 -26.49
N GLY A 8 15.37 4.15 -26.87
CA GLY A 8 16.38 4.83 -26.06
C GLY A 8 15.82 5.38 -24.74
N LEU A 9 14.61 5.95 -24.76
CA LEU A 9 13.95 6.47 -23.55
C LEU A 9 13.64 5.34 -22.54
N CYS A 10 13.20 4.17 -23.02
CA CYS A 10 12.90 3.02 -22.15
C CYS A 10 14.16 2.48 -21.44
N LEU A 11 15.32 2.46 -22.09
CA LEU A 11 16.56 1.97 -21.50
C LEU A 11 17.09 2.88 -20.38
N VAL A 12 16.92 4.20 -20.49
CA VAL A 12 17.35 5.17 -19.47
C VAL A 12 16.51 5.09 -18.20
N VAL A 13 15.21 4.77 -18.32
CA VAL A 13 14.31 4.61 -17.17
C VAL A 13 14.61 3.32 -16.38
N VAL A 14 15.05 2.25 -17.04
CA VAL A 14 15.41 0.99 -16.39
C VAL A 14 16.72 1.11 -15.60
N SER A 15 17.71 1.86 -16.11
CA SER A 15 18.99 2.07 -15.41
C SER A 15 18.91 3.01 -14.20
N GLY A 16 17.79 3.73 -14.03
CA GLY A 16 17.59 4.71 -12.97
C GLY A 16 16.71 4.23 -11.81
N MET A 17 16.27 2.97 -11.80
CA MET A 17 15.46 2.44 -10.70
C MET A 17 16.37 2.07 -9.52
N PRO A 18 16.27 2.74 -8.36
CA PRO A 18 16.92 2.25 -7.15
C PRO A 18 16.23 0.93 -6.77
N TYR A 19 16.86 -0.19 -7.09
CA TYR A 19 16.52 -1.46 -6.46
C TYR A 19 17.11 -1.43 -5.04
N GLU A 20 16.43 -0.77 -4.10
CA GLU A 20 16.67 -1.01 -2.68
C GLU A 20 16.11 -2.39 -2.34
N VAL A 21 16.95 -3.40 -2.49
CA VAL A 21 16.77 -4.67 -1.81
C VAL A 21 17.16 -4.42 -0.36
N ALA A 22 16.17 -4.36 0.53
CA ALA A 22 16.42 -4.32 1.96
C ALA A 22 16.90 -5.72 2.40
N GLU A 23 18.21 -5.88 2.56
CA GLU A 23 18.83 -7.03 3.20
C GLU A 23 18.97 -6.78 4.71
N ASP A 24 18.50 -7.74 5.51
CA ASP A 24 18.77 -7.78 6.95
C ASP A 24 20.15 -8.43 7.22
N GLN A 25 20.73 -8.18 8.38
CA GLN A 25 22.10 -8.56 8.77
C GLN A 25 22.36 -10.08 8.82
N GLU A 26 21.33 -10.92 8.66
CA GLU A 26 21.44 -12.39 8.62
C GLU A 26 21.21 -13.00 7.22
N GLY A 27 21.10 -12.19 6.16
CA GLY A 27 21.00 -12.69 4.77
C GLY A 27 19.70 -13.43 4.42
N GLN A 28 18.66 -13.30 5.25
CA GLN A 28 17.34 -13.89 5.01
C GLN A 28 16.53 -13.00 4.05
N GLN A 29 16.19 -13.56 2.89
CA GLN A 29 15.36 -12.89 1.88
C GLN A 29 13.88 -12.97 2.27
N TYR A 30 13.32 -11.87 2.76
CA TYR A 30 11.88 -11.78 2.98
C TYR A 30 11.18 -11.34 1.70
N TYR A 31 10.42 -12.25 1.09
CA TYR A 31 9.44 -11.86 0.08
C TYR A 31 8.37 -11.02 0.76
N MET A 32 8.30 -9.72 0.43
CA MET A 32 7.09 -8.94 0.61
C MET A 32 6.01 -9.59 -0.25
N VAL A 33 5.21 -10.47 0.37
CA VAL A 33 4.03 -11.02 -0.30
C VAL A 33 3.14 -9.83 -0.61
N PRO A 34 2.84 -9.55 -1.89
CA PRO A 34 1.89 -8.50 -2.22
C PRO A 34 0.58 -8.85 -1.54
N LEU A 35 0.20 -8.06 -0.53
CA LEU A 35 -1.13 -8.08 0.04
C LEU A 35 -2.09 -7.96 -1.14
N SER A 36 -2.85 -9.04 -1.32
CA SER A 36 -3.79 -9.30 -2.38
C SER A 36 -4.33 -8.01 -3.00
N ARG A 37 -4.13 -7.83 -4.32
CA ARG A 37 -4.86 -6.83 -5.10
C ARG A 37 -6.31 -6.90 -4.64
N ALA A 38 -6.81 -5.82 -4.06
CA ALA A 38 -8.21 -5.68 -3.70
C ALA A 38 -9.04 -6.05 -4.94
N ARG A 39 -9.57 -7.27 -4.95
CA ARG A 39 -10.52 -7.71 -5.96
C ARG A 39 -11.67 -6.72 -5.87
N ARG A 40 -12.08 -6.24 -7.04
CA ARG A 40 -13.28 -5.42 -7.24
C ARG A 40 -14.47 -6.16 -6.64
N SER A 41 -14.81 -5.87 -5.40
CA SER A 41 -16.00 -6.39 -4.76
C SER A 41 -16.65 -5.26 -3.97
N PRO A 42 -17.89 -4.86 -4.31
CA PRO A 42 -18.70 -3.94 -3.50
C PRO A 42 -19.06 -4.52 -2.12
N GLN A 43 -18.73 -5.78 -1.87
CA GLN A 43 -19.06 -6.49 -0.65
C GLN A 43 -18.11 -6.10 0.47
N SER A 44 -18.70 -5.61 1.56
CA SER A 44 -18.07 -5.61 2.87
C SER A 44 -17.65 -7.05 3.22
N GLN A 45 -16.34 -7.27 3.35
CA GLN A 45 -15.76 -8.55 3.73
C GLN A 45 -15.22 -8.43 5.14
N THR A 46 -15.83 -9.19 6.04
CA THR A 46 -15.29 -9.46 7.38
C THR A 46 -14.61 -10.81 7.33
N SER A 47 -13.33 -10.85 7.70
CA SER A 47 -12.57 -12.09 7.83
C SER A 47 -12.12 -12.23 9.27
N VAL A 48 -12.44 -13.38 9.86
CA VAL A 48 -11.95 -13.80 11.17
C VAL A 48 -11.11 -15.03 10.94
N GLY A 49 -9.84 -14.97 11.34
CA GLY A 49 -8.91 -16.06 11.20
C GLY A 49 -8.27 -16.38 12.54
N ALA A 50 -8.12 -17.66 12.85
CA ALA A 50 -7.30 -18.13 13.94
C ALA A 50 -6.24 -19.08 13.39
N ASN A 51 -5.02 -18.96 13.86
CA ASN A 51 -3.93 -19.87 13.56
C ASN A 51 -3.22 -20.25 14.86
N GLU A 52 -2.22 -21.14 14.77
CA GLU A 52 -1.45 -21.61 15.93
C GLU A 52 -0.76 -20.47 16.70
N ARG A 53 -0.52 -19.33 16.03
CA ARG A 53 0.19 -18.18 16.60
C ARG A 53 -0.76 -17.11 17.14
N GLY A 54 -2.05 -17.13 16.83
CA GLY A 54 -2.96 -16.07 17.26
C GLY A 54 -4.32 -16.02 16.57
N ILE A 55 -5.05 -14.96 16.86
CA ILE A 55 -6.36 -14.64 16.28
C ILE A 55 -6.30 -13.26 15.62
N GLY A 56 -6.94 -13.14 14.45
CA GLY A 56 -7.04 -11.92 13.68
C GLY A 56 -8.48 -11.66 13.25
N LEU A 57 -8.88 -10.40 13.32
CA LEU A 57 -10.13 -9.87 12.78
C LEU A 57 -9.77 -8.79 11.76
N SER A 58 -10.34 -8.88 10.57
CA SER A 58 -10.23 -7.82 9.58
C SER A 58 -11.59 -7.55 8.96
N HIS A 59 -11.84 -6.29 8.64
CA HIS A 59 -13.03 -5.84 7.96
C HIS A 59 -12.61 -4.88 6.85
N SER A 60 -13.13 -5.07 5.65
CA SER A 60 -12.94 -4.15 4.53
C SER A 60 -14.26 -3.96 3.81
N GLY A 61 -14.50 -2.77 3.30
CA GLY A 61 -15.76 -2.48 2.62
C GLY A 61 -15.74 -1.13 1.92
N ASN A 62 -16.77 -0.93 1.12
CA ASN A 62 -17.03 0.37 0.51
C ASN A 62 -17.83 1.24 1.50
N ILE A 63 -17.31 2.42 1.82
CA ILE A 63 -17.96 3.40 2.70
C ILE A 63 -18.84 4.35 1.87
N LEU A 64 -18.32 4.78 0.72
CA LEU A 64 -19.03 5.65 -0.22
C LEU A 64 -18.80 5.16 -1.64
N ASN A 65 -19.86 5.09 -2.43
CA ASN A 65 -19.79 4.92 -3.87
C ASN A 65 -20.91 5.73 -4.51
N ASN A 66 -20.60 6.95 -4.93
CA ASN A 66 -21.57 7.84 -5.54
C ASN A 66 -20.94 8.68 -6.65
N ASN A 67 -21.59 8.73 -7.81
CA ASN A 67 -21.22 9.61 -8.93
C ASN A 67 -19.72 9.59 -9.31
N GLY A 68 -19.11 8.41 -9.31
CA GLY A 68 -17.68 8.26 -9.63
C GLY A 68 -16.72 8.58 -8.48
N HIS A 69 -17.22 9.00 -7.31
CA HIS A 69 -16.47 9.06 -6.06
C HIS A 69 -16.63 7.76 -5.30
N ARG A 70 -15.50 7.13 -4.98
CA ARG A 70 -15.45 5.88 -4.25
C ARG A 70 -14.52 6.03 -3.05
N LEU A 71 -15.03 5.74 -1.86
CA LEU A 71 -14.25 5.65 -0.62
C LEU A 71 -14.36 4.22 -0.11
N ASP A 72 -13.25 3.50 -0.10
CA ASP A 72 -13.13 2.19 0.51
C ASP A 72 -12.39 2.32 1.84
N GLY A 73 -12.81 1.55 2.83
CA GLY A 73 -12.17 1.49 4.13
C GLY A 73 -11.85 0.06 4.53
N SER A 74 -10.73 -0.12 5.20
CA SER A 74 -10.34 -1.36 5.84
C SER A 74 -9.82 -1.12 7.24
N ALA A 75 -10.05 -2.08 8.12
CA ALA A 75 -9.54 -2.10 9.48
C ALA A 75 -9.23 -3.54 9.87
N TYR A 76 -8.22 -3.73 10.71
CA TYR A 76 -7.86 -5.04 11.24
C TYR A 76 -7.27 -4.95 12.64
N ALA A 77 -7.34 -6.05 13.35
CA ALA A 77 -6.71 -6.24 14.65
C ALA A 77 -6.27 -7.70 14.80
N ASN A 78 -5.04 -7.90 15.23
CA ASN A 78 -4.42 -9.21 15.43
C ASN A 78 -3.89 -9.32 16.86
N LYS A 79 -4.04 -10.51 17.44
CA LYS A 79 -3.54 -10.86 18.77
C LYS A 79 -2.77 -12.17 18.68
N ASN A 80 -1.54 -12.17 19.16
CA ASN A 80 -0.73 -13.36 19.33
C ASN A 80 -0.99 -13.98 20.71
N TYR A 81 -1.16 -15.29 20.78
CA TYR A 81 -1.39 -16.00 22.04
C TYR A 81 -0.20 -15.94 22.99
N HIS A 82 1.02 -15.80 22.47
CA HIS A 82 2.25 -15.72 23.25
C HIS A 82 2.52 -14.31 23.78
N SER A 83 1.73 -13.31 23.38
CA SER A 83 1.93 -11.93 23.83
C SER A 83 1.13 -11.63 25.10
N PRO A 84 1.76 -11.08 26.15
CA PRO A 84 1.12 -10.90 27.45
C PRO A 84 -0.02 -9.88 27.41
N GLY A 85 -1.16 -10.24 28.02
CA GLY A 85 -2.33 -9.37 28.21
C GLY A 85 -3.37 -9.43 27.09
N ILE A 86 -4.54 -8.82 27.32
CA ILE A 86 -5.72 -8.90 26.44
C ILE A 86 -5.70 -7.92 25.26
N LYS A 87 -4.74 -7.00 25.22
CA LYS A 87 -4.66 -5.97 24.17
C LYS A 87 -4.16 -6.57 22.86
N PRO A 88 -4.72 -6.19 21.69
CA PRO A 88 -4.20 -6.59 20.38
C PRO A 88 -2.72 -6.23 20.25
N ASP A 89 -1.97 -7.09 19.56
CA ASP A 89 -0.55 -6.87 19.31
C ASP A 89 -0.32 -6.07 18.03
N GLN A 90 -1.28 -6.10 17.12
CA GLN A 90 -1.29 -5.24 15.95
C GLN A 90 -2.70 -4.79 15.65
N PHE A 91 -2.88 -3.55 15.26
CA PHE A 91 -4.14 -3.08 14.70
C PHE A 91 -3.85 -1.98 13.70
N GLY A 92 -4.70 -1.84 12.70
CA GLY A 92 -4.50 -0.84 11.67
C GLY A 92 -5.72 -0.67 10.80
N GLY A 93 -5.60 0.24 9.86
CA GLY A 93 -6.63 0.49 8.89
C GLY A 93 -6.16 1.38 7.77
N GLN A 94 -6.90 1.34 6.67
CA GLN A 94 -6.62 2.15 5.49
C GLN A 94 -7.92 2.70 4.91
N LEU A 95 -7.88 3.95 4.48
CA LEU A 95 -8.89 4.60 3.68
C LEU A 95 -8.32 4.86 2.30
N ASN A 96 -9.06 4.43 1.28
CA ASN A 96 -8.69 4.61 -0.12
C ASN A 96 -9.82 5.39 -0.80
N TYR A 97 -9.52 6.60 -1.25
CA TYR A 97 -10.41 7.40 -2.05
C TYR A 97 -10.02 7.30 -3.53
N ASN A 98 -11.00 7.13 -4.41
CA ASN A 98 -10.79 7.07 -5.84
C ASN A 98 -11.89 7.85 -6.55
N HIS A 99 -11.50 8.75 -7.46
CA HIS A 99 -12.42 9.55 -8.25
C HIS A 99 -12.24 9.22 -9.73
N ASP A 100 -13.05 8.27 -10.21
CA ASP A 100 -12.93 7.67 -11.55
C ASP A 100 -12.98 8.68 -12.72
N PRO A 101 -13.86 9.71 -12.71
CA PRO A 101 -13.86 10.75 -13.74
C PRO A 101 -12.54 11.52 -13.82
N SER A 102 -11.96 11.88 -12.68
CA SER A 102 -10.66 12.60 -12.63
C SER A 102 -9.44 11.67 -12.71
N ARG A 103 -9.64 10.35 -12.59
CA ARG A 103 -8.56 9.34 -12.50
C ARG A 103 -7.56 9.59 -11.38
N THR A 104 -8.01 10.29 -10.34
CA THR A 104 -7.21 10.58 -9.15
C THR A 104 -7.60 9.61 -8.04
N SER A 105 -6.61 9.09 -7.32
CA SER A 105 -6.80 8.36 -6.07
C SER A 105 -6.00 9.01 -4.96
N ALA A 106 -6.47 8.85 -3.74
CA ALA A 106 -5.75 9.18 -2.53
C ALA A 106 -5.87 8.02 -1.55
N TYR A 107 -4.87 7.82 -0.72
CA TYR A 107 -4.92 6.83 0.34
C TYR A 107 -4.34 7.39 1.63
N LEU A 108 -4.86 6.89 2.74
CA LEU A 108 -4.39 7.16 4.08
C LEU A 108 -4.41 5.83 4.84
N GLY A 109 -3.33 5.48 5.50
CA GLY A 109 -3.23 4.27 6.31
C GLY A 109 -2.50 4.53 7.60
N ALA A 110 -2.89 3.80 8.64
CA ALA A 110 -2.20 3.77 9.91
C ALA A 110 -2.16 2.34 10.43
N ASP A 111 -0.97 1.89 10.82
CA ASP A 111 -0.72 0.54 11.29
C ASP A 111 0.08 0.63 12.58
N HIS A 112 -0.49 0.14 13.68
CA HIS A 112 0.16 0.10 14.98
C HIS A 112 0.57 -1.32 15.32
N ALA A 113 1.83 -1.51 15.68
CA ALA A 113 2.38 -2.74 16.20
C ALA A 113 2.89 -2.53 17.62
N ARG A 114 2.38 -3.34 18.55
CA ARG A 114 2.73 -3.27 19.95
C ARG A 114 4.21 -3.55 20.15
N GLY A 115 4.89 -2.61 20.81
CA GLY A 115 6.33 -2.68 21.04
C GLY A 115 7.18 -2.22 19.85
N TYR A 116 6.59 -2.00 18.68
CA TYR A 116 7.30 -1.55 17.48
C TYR A 116 6.92 -0.14 17.05
N GLY A 117 5.74 0.38 17.39
CA GLY A 117 5.33 1.75 17.07
C GLY A 117 4.12 1.82 16.13
N THR A 118 3.92 2.98 15.49
CA THR A 118 2.82 3.28 14.58
C THR A 118 3.36 3.81 13.27
N ASP A 119 3.06 3.13 12.18
CA ASP A 119 3.34 3.57 10.83
C ASP A 119 2.14 4.31 10.26
N VAL A 120 2.34 5.57 9.85
CA VAL A 120 1.33 6.36 9.15
C VAL A 120 1.80 6.60 7.73
N ARG A 121 0.90 6.39 6.77
CA ARG A 121 1.17 6.56 5.35
C ARG A 121 0.04 7.31 4.68
N ALA A 122 0.39 8.22 3.78
CA ALA A 122 -0.56 8.99 3.01
C ALA A 122 -0.02 9.17 1.59
N GLY A 123 -0.89 9.22 0.61
CA GLY A 123 -0.46 9.49 -0.75
C GLY A 123 -1.60 9.83 -1.68
N VAL A 124 -1.23 10.41 -2.81
CA VAL A 124 -2.11 10.78 -3.90
C VAL A 124 -1.51 10.29 -5.20
N GLN A 125 -2.35 9.89 -6.13
CA GLN A 125 -1.95 9.39 -7.43
C GLN A 125 -2.95 9.85 -8.48
N HIS A 126 -2.46 10.04 -9.70
CA HIS A 126 -3.25 10.49 -10.83
C HIS A 126 -2.82 9.73 -12.08
N ASP A 127 -3.77 9.04 -12.72
CA ASP A 127 -3.50 8.36 -13.98
C ASP A 127 -3.61 9.38 -15.14
N ILE A 128 -2.47 9.82 -15.64
CA ILE A 128 -2.36 10.73 -16.80
C ILE A 128 -2.99 10.08 -18.04
N TYR A 129 -2.70 8.79 -18.27
CA TYR A 129 -3.17 8.07 -19.43
C TYR A 129 -3.68 6.68 -19.05
N ARG A 130 -4.91 6.34 -19.45
CA ARG A 130 -5.52 5.04 -19.14
C ARG A 130 -6.28 4.49 -20.34
N THR A 131 -5.73 3.44 -20.94
CA THR A 131 -6.32 2.63 -22.02
C THR A 131 -6.36 1.16 -21.57
N LYS A 132 -7.13 0.30 -22.26
CA LYS A 132 -7.21 -1.13 -21.96
C LYS A 132 -5.85 -1.84 -21.90
N ASN A 133 -4.89 -1.41 -22.73
CA ASN A 133 -3.60 -2.08 -22.90
C ASN A 133 -2.42 -1.26 -22.37
N PHE A 134 -2.65 -0.02 -21.92
CA PHE A 134 -1.60 0.88 -21.49
C PHE A 134 -2.10 1.86 -20.43
N ASN A 135 -1.38 1.95 -19.32
CA ASN A 135 -1.62 2.89 -18.23
C ASN A 135 -0.32 3.61 -17.90
N LEU A 136 -0.40 4.93 -17.75
CA LEU A 136 0.66 5.79 -17.24
C LEU A 136 0.06 6.72 -16.19
N GLY A 137 0.69 6.79 -15.03
CA GLY A 137 0.28 7.65 -13.93
C GLY A 137 1.46 8.17 -13.14
N VAL A 138 1.18 9.18 -12.33
CA VAL A 138 2.13 9.78 -11.39
C VAL A 138 1.53 9.76 -10.00
N GLY A 139 2.37 9.71 -8.99
CA GLY A 139 1.94 9.75 -7.61
C GLY A 139 2.98 10.41 -6.74
N ALA A 140 2.51 10.87 -5.58
CA ALA A 140 3.35 11.34 -4.51
C ALA A 140 2.77 10.84 -3.20
N GLY A 141 3.64 10.46 -2.28
CA GLY A 141 3.21 9.99 -0.98
C GLY A 141 4.28 10.26 0.06
N GLY A 142 3.88 10.06 1.30
CA GLY A 142 4.78 10.05 2.42
C GLY A 142 4.39 9.02 3.45
N GLN A 143 5.37 8.63 4.24
CA GLN A 143 5.20 7.74 5.36
C GLN A 143 6.06 8.19 6.52
N GLN A 144 5.59 7.95 7.73
CA GLN A 144 6.30 8.24 8.94
C GLN A 144 5.94 7.22 10.01
N HIS A 145 6.98 6.63 10.58
CA HIS A 145 6.91 5.78 11.76
C HIS A 145 7.04 6.60 13.05
N TYR A 146 6.19 6.31 14.02
CA TYR A 146 6.10 6.96 15.33
C TYR A 146 6.19 5.94 16.46
N GLY A 147 7.08 6.15 17.43
CA GLY A 147 7.25 5.27 18.58
C GLY A 147 8.18 4.08 18.33
N GLY A 148 8.10 3.07 19.19
CA GLY A 148 8.98 1.90 19.12
C GLY A 148 10.33 2.06 19.80
N PRO A 149 11.15 0.99 19.85
CA PRO A 149 12.44 0.97 20.55
C PRO A 149 13.48 1.87 19.88
N PHE A 150 13.29 2.15 18.59
CA PHE A 150 14.17 2.96 17.77
C PHE A 150 13.68 4.42 17.62
N GLY A 151 12.59 4.78 18.29
CA GLY A 151 12.00 6.12 18.25
C GLY A 151 11.35 6.48 16.90
N ASN A 152 10.96 7.75 16.78
CA ASN A 152 10.29 8.24 15.56
C ASN A 152 11.26 8.24 14.38
N SER A 153 10.83 7.65 13.27
CA SER A 153 11.55 7.81 12.00
C SER A 153 11.40 9.23 11.46
N ARG A 154 12.35 9.62 10.60
CA ARG A 154 12.19 10.83 9.79
C ARG A 154 11.08 10.60 8.77
N PRO A 155 10.19 11.58 8.54
CA PRO A 155 9.18 11.46 7.51
C PRO A 155 9.86 11.29 6.15
N GLN A 156 9.43 10.27 5.43
CA GLN A 156 9.89 10.00 4.08
C GLN A 156 8.81 10.46 3.11
N PHE A 157 9.21 11.21 2.08
CA PHE A 157 8.33 11.63 1.01
C PHE A 157 8.96 11.26 -0.32
N GLY A 158 8.12 10.84 -1.27
CA GLY A 158 8.59 10.43 -2.57
C GLY A 158 7.53 10.64 -3.63
N GLY A 159 7.98 11.04 -4.81
CA GLY A 159 7.20 10.99 -6.04
C GLY A 159 7.55 9.72 -6.82
N PHE A 160 6.58 9.14 -7.51
CA PHE A 160 6.80 7.99 -8.38
C PHE A 160 6.00 8.11 -9.67
N ILE A 161 6.51 7.49 -10.73
CA ILE A 161 5.81 7.33 -11.99
C ILE A 161 5.50 5.85 -12.14
N ARG A 162 4.24 5.52 -12.46
CA ARG A 162 3.77 4.16 -12.67
C ARG A 162 3.33 3.97 -14.11
N GLY A 163 3.88 2.95 -14.76
CA GLY A 163 3.52 2.56 -16.12
C GLY A 163 3.22 1.08 -16.16
N SER A 164 2.13 0.67 -16.81
CA SER A 164 1.84 -0.74 -17.07
C SER A 164 1.23 -0.91 -18.45
N GLY A 165 1.78 -1.80 -19.26
CA GLY A 165 1.23 -2.17 -20.55
C GLY A 165 1.21 -3.68 -20.73
N SER A 166 0.20 -4.19 -21.44
CA SER A 166 0.23 -5.54 -21.98
C SER A 166 0.23 -5.46 -23.50
N PHE A 167 1.19 -6.13 -24.12
CA PHE A 167 1.39 -6.22 -25.56
C PHE A 167 1.18 -7.66 -26.01
#